data_AF-F4T921-F1
#
_entry.id   AF-F4T921-F1
#
_cell.length_a   1.000
_cell.length_b   1.000
_cell.length_c   1.000
_cell.angle_alpha   90.00
_cell.angle_beta   90.00
_cell.angle_gamma   90.00
#
_symmetry.space_group_name_H-M   'P 1'
#
loop_
_entity.id
_entity.type
_entity.pdbx_description
1 polymer ?
#
loop_
_entity_poly.entity_id
_entity_poly.type
_entity_poly.pdbx_seq_one_letter_code
_entity_poly.pdbx_strand_id
1 'polypeptide(L)'
;MDVADEGRDKNAFSTRHGFLLENVREWSGVGSDIYQSVEKVFGFCEQDNLEEFRFDEDGLGAGVRGDARAINELRNAARRPSILATPFRGSGAVFDPDDEAVRGDNGQAARLNKDFFANAKAQSWWRLRKLFQNTWRAVVEGMAYNPDEIISISSSMV
;
A
#
# COMPACT_ATOMS: atom_id res chain seq x y z
N MET A 1 1.44 -3.54 -4.39
CA MET A 1 2.27 -3.91 -5.55
C MET A 1 2.82 -2.64 -6.14
N ASP A 2 4.14 -2.51 -6.15
CA ASP A 2 4.84 -1.55 -6.97
C ASP A 2 5.32 -2.31 -8.22
N VAL A 3 4.99 -1.78 -9.40
CA VAL A 3 5.08 -2.50 -10.68
C VAL A 3 6.35 -2.08 -11.41
N ALA A 4 7.18 -3.06 -11.75
CA ALA A 4 8.34 -2.89 -12.62
C ALA A 4 8.23 -3.85 -13.82
N ASP A 5 8.99 -3.57 -14.87
CA ASP A 5 9.04 -4.36 -16.10
C ASP A 5 10.35 -5.17 -16.20
N GLU A 6 10.82 -5.41 -17.42
CA GLU A 6 12.08 -6.12 -17.71
C GLU A 6 13.34 -5.30 -17.39
N GLY A 7 13.19 -4.09 -16.86
CA GLY A 7 14.29 -3.24 -16.44
C GLY A 7 15.08 -3.77 -15.25
N ARG A 8 16.00 -2.92 -14.77
CA ARG A 8 16.83 -3.22 -13.59
C ARG A 8 16.01 -3.27 -12.29
N ASP A 9 14.94 -2.50 -12.23
CA ASP A 9 14.12 -2.36 -11.03
C ASP A 9 13.26 -3.61 -10.83
N LYS A 10 13.04 -3.96 -9.56
CA LYS A 10 12.24 -5.13 -9.19
C LYS A 10 10.80 -4.71 -8.92
N ASN A 11 9.88 -5.62 -9.21
CA ASN A 11 8.54 -5.56 -8.66
C ASN A 11 8.61 -5.75 -7.14
N ALA A 12 7.69 -5.12 -6.41
CA ALA A 12 7.62 -5.25 -4.95
C ALA A 12 6.19 -5.46 -4.46
N PHE A 13 6.03 -6.31 -3.45
CA PHE A 13 4.74 -6.56 -2.80
C PHE A 13 4.93 -6.72 -1.29
N SER A 14 4.19 -5.93 -0.52
CA SER A 14 4.20 -5.97 0.94
C SER A 14 2.82 -6.34 1.47
N THR A 15 2.81 -7.05 2.60
CA THR A 15 1.57 -7.50 3.27
C THR A 15 1.64 -7.18 4.75
N ARG A 16 0.49 -6.87 5.34
CA ARG A 16 0.39 -6.51 6.75
C ARG A 16 -0.89 -7.06 7.36
N HIS A 17 -0.85 -7.33 8.66
CA HIS A 17 -2.01 -7.54 9.50
C HIS A 17 -2.14 -6.37 10.48
N GLY A 18 -3.14 -5.51 10.26
CA GLY A 18 -3.29 -4.29 11.05
C GLY A 18 -2.01 -3.42 10.99
N PHE A 19 -1.41 -3.15 12.14
CA PHE A 19 -0.17 -2.38 12.25
C PHE A 19 1.11 -3.19 11.94
N LEU A 20 1.04 -4.52 11.84
CA LEU A 20 2.22 -5.37 11.68
C LEU A 20 2.50 -5.64 10.19
N LEU A 21 3.63 -5.16 9.69
CA LEU A 21 4.18 -5.54 8.38
C LEU A 21 4.78 -6.95 8.49
N GLU A 22 4.22 -7.90 7.74
CA GLU A 22 4.54 -9.33 7.86
C GLU A 22 5.48 -9.82 6.77
N ASN A 23 5.30 -9.34 5.54
CA ASN A 23 6.12 -9.74 4.40
C ASN A 23 6.49 -8.54 3.51
N VAL A 24 7.67 -8.60 2.92
CA VAL A 24 8.10 -7.79 1.79
C VAL A 24 8.77 -8.71 0.78
N ARG A 25 8.19 -8.80 -0.41
CA ARG A 25 8.66 -9.66 -1.48
C ARG A 25 9.07 -8.81 -2.67
N GLU A 26 10.22 -9.14 -3.25
CA GLU A 26 10.69 -8.53 -4.49
C GLU A 26 10.98 -9.59 -5.55
N TRP A 27 10.75 -9.26 -6.81
CA TRP A 27 11.11 -10.13 -7.93
C TRP A 27 11.44 -9.33 -9.19
N SER A 28 12.33 -9.88 -10.01
CA SER A 28 12.64 -9.30 -11.32
C SER A 28 11.49 -9.59 -12.30
N GLY A 29 11.19 -8.62 -13.18
CA GLY A 29 10.28 -8.79 -14.31
C GLY A 29 10.98 -9.30 -15.58
N VAL A 30 12.29 -9.53 -15.57
CA VAL A 30 13.04 -9.98 -16.77
C VAL A 30 12.51 -11.31 -17.30
N GLY A 31 12.18 -11.36 -18.60
CA GLY A 31 11.64 -12.55 -19.25
C GLY A 31 10.19 -12.84 -18.89
N SER A 32 9.48 -11.83 -18.38
CA SER A 32 8.09 -11.90 -17.94
C SER A 32 7.35 -10.64 -18.42
N ASP A 33 6.02 -10.68 -18.37
CA ASP A 33 5.19 -9.48 -18.55
C ASP A 33 4.51 -9.03 -17.25
N ILE A 34 3.76 -7.93 -17.34
CA ILE A 34 3.00 -7.38 -16.22
C ILE A 34 1.91 -8.37 -15.77
N TYR A 35 1.24 -9.03 -16.71
CA TYR A 35 0.19 -10.01 -16.40
C TYR A 35 0.71 -11.13 -15.48
N GLN A 36 1.87 -11.71 -15.80
CA GLN A 36 2.53 -12.72 -14.97
C GLN A 36 2.94 -12.19 -13.59
N SER A 37 3.31 -10.90 -13.49
CA SER A 37 3.56 -10.26 -12.19
C SER A 37 2.26 -10.09 -11.38
N VAL A 38 1.13 -9.82 -12.03
CA VAL A 38 -0.19 -9.80 -11.38
C VAL A 38 -0.59 -11.21 -10.92
N GLU A 39 -0.41 -12.24 -11.75
CA GLU A 39 -0.64 -13.64 -11.34
C GLU A 39 0.19 -14.02 -10.11
N LYS A 40 1.44 -13.56 -10.05
CA LYS A 40 2.32 -13.78 -8.90
C LYS A 40 1.79 -13.11 -7.63
N VAL A 41 1.29 -11.88 -7.73
CA VAL A 41 0.63 -11.19 -6.59
C VAL A 41 -0.64 -11.92 -6.17
N PHE A 42 -1.45 -12.42 -7.09
CA PHE A 42 -2.60 -13.27 -6.73
C PHE A 42 -2.16 -14.51 -5.95
N GLY A 43 -1.06 -15.16 -6.37
CA GLY A 43 -0.46 -16.26 -5.61
C GLY A 43 -0.04 -15.86 -4.19
N PHE A 44 0.57 -14.69 -4.02
CA PHE A 44 0.92 -14.17 -2.69
C PHE A 44 -0.31 -13.85 -1.84
N CYS A 45 -1.36 -13.27 -2.44
CA CYS A 45 -2.62 -13.04 -1.75
C CYS A 45 -3.23 -14.34 -1.24
N GLU A 46 -3.15 -15.44 -2.00
CA GLU A 46 -3.63 -16.73 -1.51
C GLU A 46 -2.77 -17.32 -0.41
N GLN A 47 -1.45 -17.22 -0.54
CA GLN A 47 -0.52 -17.67 0.50
C GLN A 47 -0.73 -16.94 1.82
N ASP A 48 -1.00 -15.63 1.75
CA ASP A 48 -1.15 -14.76 2.92
C ASP A 48 -2.62 -14.54 3.31
N ASN A 49 -3.57 -15.26 2.68
CA ASN A 49 -5.01 -15.17 2.93
C ASN A 49 -5.56 -13.72 2.84
N LEU A 50 -5.21 -13.01 1.76
CA LEU A 50 -5.64 -11.65 1.45
C LEU A 50 -6.81 -11.65 0.48
N GLU A 51 -7.79 -10.81 0.75
CA GLU A 51 -8.96 -10.59 -0.11
C GLU A 51 -8.78 -9.40 -1.06
N GLU A 52 -7.81 -8.53 -0.79
CA GLU A 52 -7.49 -7.37 -1.62
C GLU A 52 -5.99 -7.08 -1.67
N PHE A 53 -5.58 -6.39 -2.73
CA PHE A 53 -4.29 -5.73 -2.79
C PHE A 53 -4.40 -4.35 -3.43
N ARG A 54 -3.48 -3.46 -3.07
CA ARG A 54 -3.30 -2.17 -3.74
C ARG A 54 -2.13 -2.20 -4.72
N PHE A 55 -2.20 -1.48 -5.82
CA PHE A 55 -1.12 -1.39 -6.81
C PHE A 55 -0.90 0.04 -7.30
N ASP A 56 0.34 0.39 -7.66
CA ASP A 56 0.63 1.68 -8.29
C ASP A 56 0.05 1.73 -9.72
N GLU A 57 -0.84 2.68 -9.98
CA GLU A 57 -1.50 2.87 -11.28
C GLU A 57 -0.88 4.04 -12.09
N ASP A 58 0.06 4.83 -11.54
CA ASP A 58 0.55 6.06 -12.19
C ASP A 58 1.35 5.82 -13.49
N GLY A 59 1.91 4.62 -13.66
CA GLY A 59 2.80 4.29 -14.78
C GLY A 59 2.49 2.93 -15.40
N LEU A 60 3.49 2.05 -15.41
CA LEU A 60 3.39 0.70 -15.98
C LEU A 60 2.20 -0.10 -15.40
N GLY A 61 1.85 0.14 -14.14
CA GLY A 61 0.74 -0.54 -13.48
C GLY A 61 -0.66 -0.16 -13.95
N ALA A 62 -0.83 0.77 -14.90
CA ALA A 62 -2.14 1.12 -15.46
C ALA A 62 -2.92 -0.09 -16.02
N GLY A 63 -2.21 -1.13 -16.48
CA GLY A 63 -2.81 -2.38 -17.01
C GLY A 63 -3.30 -3.36 -15.94
N VAL A 64 -2.81 -3.25 -14.69
CA VAL A 64 -3.02 -4.27 -13.63
C VAL A 64 -4.49 -4.53 -13.33
N ARG A 65 -5.36 -3.51 -13.43
CA ARG A 65 -6.80 -3.70 -13.24
C ARG A 65 -7.41 -4.64 -14.28
N GLY A 66 -6.98 -4.50 -15.54
CA GLY A 66 -7.42 -5.36 -16.64
C GLY A 66 -6.97 -6.80 -16.42
N ASP A 67 -5.70 -6.98 -16.07
CA ASP A 67 -5.11 -8.29 -15.79
C ASP A 67 -5.78 -8.97 -14.60
N ALA A 68 -5.97 -8.23 -13.49
CA ALA A 68 -6.65 -8.73 -12.31
C ALA A 68 -8.12 -9.13 -12.60
N ARG A 69 -8.81 -8.40 -13.49
CA ARG A 69 -10.16 -8.78 -13.92
C ARG A 69 -10.13 -10.11 -14.68
N ALA A 70 -9.23 -10.28 -15.65
CA ALA A 70 -9.09 -11.51 -16.42
C ALA A 70 -8.75 -12.71 -15.52
N ILE A 71 -7.82 -12.54 -14.56
CA ILE A 71 -7.48 -13.58 -13.58
C ILE A 71 -8.69 -13.91 -12.70
N ASN A 72 -9.44 -12.90 -12.23
CA ASN A 72 -10.65 -13.13 -11.45
C ASN A 72 -11.76 -13.86 -12.23
N GLU A 73 -11.91 -13.62 -13.53
CA GLU A 73 -12.82 -14.39 -14.38
C GLU A 73 -12.48 -15.89 -14.36
N LEU A 74 -11.19 -16.23 -14.49
CA LEU A 74 -10.70 -17.61 -14.37
C LEU A 74 -10.95 -18.19 -12.97
N ARG A 75 -10.70 -17.41 -11.92
CA ARG A 75 -10.97 -17.82 -10.52
C ARG A 75 -12.44 -18.12 -10.31
N ASN A 76 -13.33 -17.24 -10.76
CA ASN A 76 -14.77 -17.38 -10.64
C ASN A 76 -15.28 -18.62 -11.40
N ALA A 77 -14.76 -18.89 -12.61
CA ALA A 77 -15.07 -20.11 -13.35
C ALA A 77 -14.63 -21.38 -12.57
N ALA A 78 -13.51 -21.30 -11.84
CA ALA A 78 -13.02 -22.34 -10.95
C ALA A 78 -13.69 -22.35 -9.55
N ARG A 79 -14.74 -21.54 -9.33
CA ARG A 79 -15.44 -21.37 -8.03
C ARG A 79 -14.52 -20.94 -6.89
N ARG A 80 -13.48 -20.17 -7.21
CA ARG A 80 -12.57 -19.54 -6.24
C ARG A 80 -13.01 -18.10 -5.99
N PRO A 81 -12.88 -17.56 -4.76
CA PRO A 81 -13.18 -16.17 -4.48
C PRO A 81 -12.34 -15.22 -5.32
N SER A 82 -12.94 -14.09 -5.71
CA SER A 82 -12.22 -13.00 -6.35
C SER A 82 -11.30 -12.29 -5.34
N ILE A 83 -10.18 -11.75 -5.84
CA ILE A 83 -9.29 -10.87 -5.07
C ILE A 83 -9.41 -9.46 -5.65
N LEU A 84 -9.70 -8.48 -4.81
CA LEU A 84 -9.90 -7.09 -5.22
C LEU A 84 -8.55 -6.41 -5.50
N ALA A 85 -8.38 -5.92 -6.73
CA ALA A 85 -7.24 -5.09 -7.11
C ALA A 85 -7.64 -3.60 -7.03
N THR A 86 -7.16 -2.92 -6.00
CA THR A 86 -7.47 -1.50 -5.74
C THR A 86 -6.34 -0.60 -6.27
N PRO A 87 -6.62 0.32 -7.20
CA PRO A 87 -5.60 1.24 -7.71
C PRO A 87 -5.12 2.18 -6.60
N PHE A 88 -3.86 2.55 -6.66
CA PHE A 88 -3.30 3.69 -5.96
C PHE A 88 -2.65 4.62 -6.98
N ARG A 89 -3.17 5.84 -7.06
CA ARG A 89 -2.63 6.87 -7.95
C ARG A 89 -1.90 7.92 -7.12
N GLY A 90 -0.59 7.80 -7.02
CA GLY A 90 0.25 8.69 -6.21
C GLY A 90 0.19 10.15 -6.65
N SER A 91 0.06 10.39 -7.95
CA SER A 91 -0.12 11.70 -8.57
C SER A 91 -1.52 12.30 -8.37
N GLY A 92 -2.48 11.50 -7.90
CA GLY A 92 -3.86 11.89 -7.70
C GLY A 92 -4.09 12.85 -6.53
N ALA A 93 -5.34 13.29 -6.40
CA ALA A 93 -5.78 14.11 -5.27
C ALA A 93 -5.54 13.40 -3.93
N VAL A 94 -5.35 14.20 -2.88
CA VAL A 94 -5.27 13.71 -1.51
C VAL A 94 -6.57 12.98 -1.11
N PHE A 95 -6.44 12.02 -0.20
CA PHE A 95 -7.58 11.43 0.49
C PHE A 95 -8.14 12.43 1.50
N ASP A 96 -9.46 12.42 1.68
CA ASP A 96 -10.19 13.22 2.66
C ASP A 96 -9.73 14.69 2.67
N PRO A 97 -9.90 15.43 1.55
CA PRO A 97 -9.26 16.72 1.32
C PRO A 97 -9.62 17.79 2.36
N ASP A 98 -10.80 17.67 2.95
CA ASP A 98 -11.34 18.59 3.96
C ASP A 98 -11.05 18.16 5.41
N ASP A 99 -10.37 17.03 5.62
CA ASP A 99 -9.91 16.61 6.94
C ASP A 99 -8.62 17.33 7.35
N GLU A 100 -8.38 17.43 8.65
CA GLU A 100 -7.21 18.11 9.21
C GLU A 100 -5.93 17.26 9.04
N ALA A 101 -4.96 17.78 8.28
CA ALA A 101 -3.61 17.21 8.21
C ALA A 101 -2.80 17.50 9.49
N VAL A 102 -2.96 18.73 9.99
CA VAL A 102 -2.33 19.25 11.20
C VAL A 102 -3.40 20.03 11.96
N ARG A 103 -3.65 19.61 13.20
CA ARG A 103 -4.59 20.30 14.10
C ARG A 103 -4.12 21.74 14.33
N GLY A 104 -5.07 22.66 14.41
CA GLY A 104 -4.78 24.04 14.78
C GLY A 104 -4.28 24.13 16.23
N ASP A 105 -3.34 25.03 16.49
CA ASP A 105 -2.83 25.32 17.82
C ASP A 105 -2.65 26.83 18.01
N ASN A 106 -2.62 27.29 19.27
CA ASN A 106 -2.32 28.69 19.64
C ASN A 106 -3.14 29.75 18.86
N GLY A 107 -4.42 29.47 18.60
CA GLY A 107 -5.32 30.38 17.87
C GLY A 107 -5.18 30.33 16.33
N GLN A 108 -4.33 29.45 15.79
CA GLN A 108 -4.27 29.17 14.36
C GLN A 108 -5.30 28.11 13.97
N ALA A 109 -5.88 28.27 12.78
CA ALA A 109 -6.77 27.27 12.20
C ALA A 109 -5.99 25.99 11.83
N ALA A 110 -6.68 24.85 11.84
CA ALA A 110 -6.10 23.61 11.33
C ALA A 110 -5.77 23.72 9.83
N ARG A 111 -4.72 23.00 9.41
CA ARG A 111 -4.39 22.88 7.99
C ARG A 111 -5.06 21.64 7.43
N LEU A 112 -5.86 21.80 6.38
CA LEU A 112 -6.55 20.69 5.72
C LEU A 112 -5.59 19.87 4.84
N ASN A 113 -5.93 18.63 4.57
CA ASN A 113 -5.14 17.73 3.71
C ASN A 113 -4.85 18.36 2.34
N LYS A 114 -5.86 18.97 1.71
CA LYS A 114 -5.74 19.62 0.40
C LYS A 114 -4.80 20.83 0.39
N ASP A 115 -4.65 21.49 1.54
CA ASP A 115 -3.81 22.69 1.70
C ASP A 115 -2.40 22.35 2.23
N PHE A 116 -2.19 21.11 2.66
CA PHE A 116 -0.94 20.66 3.26
C PHE A 116 -0.11 19.76 2.34
N PHE A 117 -0.75 18.84 1.60
CA PHE A 117 -0.05 17.88 0.75
C PHE A 117 -0.22 18.18 -0.74
N ALA A 118 0.85 17.98 -1.51
CA ALA A 118 0.82 18.18 -2.95
C ALA A 118 -0.02 17.13 -3.70
N ASN A 119 -0.08 15.89 -3.20
CA ASN A 119 -0.79 14.75 -3.81
C ASN A 119 -0.93 13.57 -2.84
N ALA A 120 -1.63 12.51 -3.27
CA ALA A 120 -1.83 11.28 -2.51
C ALA A 120 -0.51 10.62 -2.06
N LYS A 121 0.54 10.66 -2.89
CA LYS A 121 1.86 10.12 -2.54
C LYS A 121 2.48 10.85 -1.37
N ALA A 122 2.50 12.19 -1.39
CA ALA A 122 3.02 13.00 -0.30
C ALA A 122 2.27 12.76 1.01
N GLN A 123 0.94 12.71 0.95
CA GLN A 123 0.09 12.41 2.11
C GLN A 123 0.37 11.00 2.67
N SER A 124 0.50 10.00 1.81
CA SER A 124 0.73 8.60 2.22
C SER A 124 2.10 8.41 2.87
N TRP A 125 3.16 9.01 2.31
CA TRP A 125 4.50 8.97 2.91
C TRP A 125 4.55 9.72 4.25
N TRP A 126 3.84 10.83 4.36
CA TRP A 126 3.71 11.53 5.64
C TRP A 126 3.01 10.66 6.70
N ARG A 127 1.93 9.96 6.32
CA ARG A 127 1.26 9.01 7.20
C ARG A 127 2.22 7.91 7.67
N LEU A 128 2.96 7.28 6.77
CA LEU A 128 3.92 6.24 7.11
C LEU A 128 4.99 6.76 8.09
N ARG A 129 5.55 7.96 7.85
CA ARG A 129 6.46 8.62 8.78
C ARG A 129 5.85 8.79 10.17
N LYS A 130 4.59 9.26 10.26
CA LYS A 130 3.90 9.43 11.55
C LYS A 130 3.76 8.11 12.30
N LEU A 131 3.41 7.01 11.61
CA LEU A 131 3.29 5.69 12.22
C LEU A 131 4.61 5.23 12.85
N PHE A 132 5.73 5.37 12.14
CA PHE A 132 7.04 5.04 12.69
C PHE A 132 7.43 5.94 13.87
N GLN A 133 7.17 7.25 13.77
CA GLN A 133 7.43 8.17 14.88
C GLN A 133 6.63 7.80 16.12
N ASN A 134 5.33 7.52 15.97
CA ASN A 134 4.46 7.11 17.08
C ASN A 134 4.95 5.80 17.71
N THR A 135 5.38 4.84 16.89
CA THR A 135 5.96 3.58 17.37
C THR A 135 7.22 3.82 18.20
N TRP A 136 8.12 4.69 17.72
CA TRP A 136 9.33 5.04 18.48
C TRP A 136 8.99 5.72 19.81
N ARG A 137 8.05 6.66 19.85
CA ARG A 137 7.61 7.31 21.11
C ARG A 137 6.99 6.31 22.09
N ALA A 138 6.20 5.38 21.58
CA ALA A 138 5.61 4.32 22.40
C ALA A 138 6.68 3.43 23.04
N VAL A 139 7.65 2.97 22.24
CA VAL A 139 8.66 2.00 22.67
C VAL A 139 9.78 2.64 23.50
N VAL A 140 10.28 3.80 23.07
CA VAL A 140 11.49 4.43 23.64
C VAL A 140 11.15 5.45 24.71
N GLU A 141 10.13 6.27 24.47
CA GLU A 141 9.71 7.33 25.42
C GLU A 141 8.64 6.85 26.40
N GLY A 142 8.09 5.64 26.21
CA GLY A 142 7.04 5.08 27.06
C GLY A 142 5.71 5.82 26.96
N MET A 143 5.48 6.56 25.87
CA MET A 143 4.24 7.32 25.69
C MET A 143 3.04 6.39 25.42
N ALA A 144 1.87 6.78 25.89
CA ALA A 144 0.61 6.13 25.50
C ALA A 144 0.40 6.24 23.98
N TYR A 145 -0.15 5.18 23.37
CA TYR A 145 -0.37 5.12 21.93
C TYR A 145 -1.69 4.42 21.59
N ASN A 146 -2.20 4.71 20.40
CA ASN A 146 -3.29 3.97 19.77
C ASN A 146 -2.68 2.91 18.81
N PRO A 147 -3.04 1.61 18.93
CA PRO A 147 -2.60 0.58 17.99
C PRO A 147 -2.87 0.89 16.50
N ASP A 148 -3.94 1.64 16.18
CA ASP A 148 -4.25 2.05 14.81
C ASP A 148 -3.34 3.18 14.28
N GLU A 149 -2.54 3.78 15.16
CA GLU A 149 -1.67 4.92 14.90
C GLU A 149 -0.17 4.55 14.97
N ILE A 150 0.16 3.26 14.93
CA ILE A 150 1.53 2.76 14.92
C ILE A 150 1.78 1.80 13.75
N ILE A 151 3.05 1.43 13.53
CA ILE A 151 3.46 0.39 12.60
C ILE A 151 4.60 -0.41 13.21
N SER A 152 4.58 -1.72 13.06
CA SER A 152 5.68 -2.60 13.46
C SER A 152 6.15 -3.41 12.26
N ILE A 153 7.43 -3.75 12.24
CA ILE A 153 8.00 -4.67 11.27
C ILE A 153 8.19 -6.01 11.98
N SER A 154 7.61 -7.07 11.43
CA SER A 154 7.79 -8.40 11.99
C SER A 154 9.26 -8.81 11.95
N SER A 155 9.79 -9.29 13.08
CA SER A 155 11.15 -9.83 13.14
C SER A 155 11.27 -11.18 12.43
N SER A 156 10.15 -11.83 12.10
CA SER A 156 10.12 -13.08 11.32
C SER A 156 10.02 -12.85 9.81
N MET A 157 10.00 -11.58 9.36
CA MET A 157 9.97 -11.24 7.95
C MET A 157 11.29 -11.69 7.30
N VAL A 158 11.20 -12.54 6.28
CA VAL A 158 12.34 -13.08 5.52
C VAL A 158 12.38 -12.45 4.14
#